data_AF-A0A383WLJ6-F1
#
_entry.id   AF-A0A383WLJ6-F1
#
_cell.length_a   1.000
_cell.length_b   1.000
_cell.length_c   1.000
_cell.angle_alpha   90.00
_cell.angle_beta   90.00
_cell.angle_gamma   90.00
#
_symmetry.space_group_name_H-M   'P 1'
#
loop_
_entity.id
_entity.type
_entity.pdbx_description
1 polymer ?
#
loop_
_entity_poly.entity_id
_entity_poly.type
_entity_poly.pdbx_seq_one_letter_code
_entity_poly.pdbx_strand_id
1 'polypeptide(L)'
;MLAAALESIEGRSEALASRLAAAEAQAATYKARMEAAEHSMARLTAQLENSNSEQQAQKREASRLAALLEASQLQAALSGEQLLADLGGERARCERLRAVRDDALLQRDDALLELANAYADIDAMQATLADSALYVRQLRQRVTELELWQQRQQQQQASKQQHGRQADRREGKDQGVFSLASIKASIQAAVAAAAQEPEAERKRRIRQLQLRWHPDKNPVLKEFATEVTKVINEAVTALEGQQ
;
A
#
# COMPACT_ATOMS: atom_id res chain seq x y z
N MET A 1 -131.43 12.49 87.47
CA MET A 1 -130.15 11.74 87.63
C MET A 1 -129.69 11.04 86.35
N LEU A 2 -130.58 10.46 85.53
CA LEU A 2 -130.18 9.80 84.27
C LEU A 2 -129.72 10.76 83.15
N ALA A 3 -130.36 11.93 82.99
CA ALA A 3 -130.01 12.90 81.94
C ALA A 3 -128.57 13.48 82.08
N ALA A 4 -128.18 13.89 83.30
CA ALA A 4 -126.82 14.38 83.56
C ALA A 4 -125.74 13.28 83.39
N ALA A 5 -126.10 12.01 83.58
CA ALA A 5 -125.20 10.90 83.30
C ALA A 5 -125.01 10.68 81.80
N LEU A 6 -126.05 10.87 80.98
CA LEU A 6 -125.98 10.79 79.52
C LEU A 6 -125.14 11.92 78.93
N GLU A 7 -125.35 13.18 79.34
CA GLU A 7 -124.50 14.30 78.91
C GLU A 7 -123.02 14.09 79.28
N SER A 8 -122.76 13.53 80.46
CA SER A 8 -121.40 13.19 80.89
C SER A 8 -120.78 12.03 80.07
N ILE A 9 -121.60 11.10 79.58
CA ILE A 9 -121.16 10.00 78.70
C ILE A 9 -120.94 10.54 77.29
N GLU A 10 -121.81 11.40 76.78
CA GLU A 10 -121.67 12.07 75.48
C GLU A 10 -120.41 12.92 75.43
N GLY A 11 -120.18 13.79 76.42
CA GLY A 11 -118.95 14.59 76.48
C GLY A 11 -117.68 13.75 76.62
N ARG A 12 -117.76 12.61 77.33
CA ARG A 12 -116.65 11.63 77.37
C ARG A 12 -116.44 10.94 76.03
N SER A 13 -117.52 10.62 75.31
CA SER A 13 -117.45 9.99 73.98
C SER A 13 -116.87 10.94 72.93
N GLU A 14 -117.23 12.22 72.98
CA GLU A 14 -116.66 13.26 72.11
C GLU A 14 -115.19 13.54 72.42
N ALA A 15 -114.82 13.59 73.71
CA ALA A 15 -113.43 13.73 74.12
C ALA A 15 -112.58 12.52 73.70
N LEU A 16 -113.14 11.30 73.75
CA LEU A 16 -112.49 10.10 73.24
C LEU A 16 -112.37 10.10 71.72
N ALA A 17 -113.40 10.54 71.00
CA ALA A 17 -113.38 10.67 69.54
C ALA A 17 -112.34 11.70 69.08
N SER A 18 -112.25 12.86 69.74
CA SER A 18 -111.24 13.88 69.48
C SER A 18 -109.82 13.38 69.76
N ARG A 19 -109.62 12.64 70.86
CA ARG A 19 -108.34 12.00 71.18
C ARG A 19 -107.97 10.92 70.16
N LEU A 20 -108.93 10.14 69.68
CA LEU A 20 -108.72 9.13 68.66
C LEU A 20 -108.34 9.78 67.32
N ALA A 21 -109.05 10.81 66.88
CA ALA A 21 -108.71 11.58 65.68
C ALA A 21 -107.32 12.25 65.77
N ALA A 22 -106.96 12.81 66.94
CA ALA A 22 -105.64 13.37 67.17
C ALA A 22 -104.53 12.29 67.14
N ALA A 23 -104.79 11.12 67.73
CA ALA A 23 -103.87 9.99 67.68
C ALA A 23 -103.72 9.43 66.25
N GLU A 24 -104.80 9.36 65.47
CA GLU A 24 -104.78 8.97 64.05
C GLU A 24 -104.01 9.98 63.20
N ALA A 25 -104.20 11.28 63.41
CA ALA A 25 -103.43 12.31 62.74
C ALA A 25 -101.93 12.22 63.10
N GLN A 26 -101.59 12.03 64.37
CA GLN A 26 -100.22 11.79 64.80
C GLN A 26 -99.64 10.52 64.15
N ALA A 27 -100.38 9.41 64.14
CA ALA A 27 -99.97 8.17 63.49
C ALA A 27 -99.71 8.37 61.97
N ALA A 28 -100.55 9.15 61.28
CA ALA A 28 -100.35 9.50 59.89
C ALA A 28 -99.08 10.34 59.68
N THR A 29 -98.80 11.31 60.56
CA THR A 29 -97.54 12.07 60.49
C THR A 29 -96.31 11.21 60.76
N TYR A 30 -96.38 10.27 61.71
CA TYR A 30 -95.30 9.34 61.97
C TYR A 30 -95.07 8.40 60.79
N LYS A 31 -96.14 7.88 60.18
CA LYS A 31 -96.07 7.07 58.96
C LYS A 31 -95.40 7.82 57.81
N ALA A 32 -95.82 9.05 57.52
CA ALA A 32 -95.23 9.87 56.46
C ALA A 32 -93.74 10.19 56.73
N ARG A 33 -93.36 10.40 58.00
CA ARG A 33 -91.94 10.59 58.38
C ARG A 33 -91.12 9.31 58.21
N MET A 34 -91.69 8.15 58.53
CA MET A 34 -91.03 6.86 58.29
C MET A 34 -90.83 6.61 56.79
N GLU A 35 -91.86 6.83 55.97
CA GLU A 35 -91.74 6.71 54.50
C GLU A 35 -90.70 7.68 53.93
N ALA A 36 -90.68 8.94 54.40
CA ALA A 36 -89.67 9.91 53.98
C ALA A 36 -88.23 9.51 54.41
N ALA A 37 -88.09 8.92 55.60
CA ALA A 37 -86.82 8.38 56.09
C ALA A 37 -86.38 7.14 55.29
N GLU A 38 -87.31 6.25 54.94
CA GLU A 38 -87.03 5.10 54.07
C GLU A 38 -86.59 5.56 52.68
N HIS A 39 -87.27 6.55 52.09
CA HIS A 39 -86.87 7.14 50.82
C HIS A 39 -85.52 7.88 50.89
N SER A 40 -85.16 8.48 52.03
CA SER A 40 -83.83 9.10 52.18
C SER A 40 -82.74 8.04 52.34
N MET A 41 -82.98 6.97 53.12
CA MET A 41 -82.08 5.83 53.23
C MET A 41 -81.88 5.11 51.90
N ALA A 42 -82.94 4.88 51.12
CA ALA A 42 -82.87 4.29 49.79
C ALA A 42 -82.04 5.16 48.83
N ARG A 43 -82.14 6.49 48.91
CA ARG A 43 -81.31 7.40 48.12
C ARG A 43 -79.84 7.35 48.55
N LEU A 44 -79.56 7.35 49.85
CA LEU A 44 -78.19 7.28 50.36
C LEU A 44 -77.51 5.95 50.02
N THR A 45 -78.24 4.84 50.11
CA THR A 45 -77.73 3.51 49.71
C THR A 45 -77.40 3.47 48.22
N ALA A 46 -78.30 3.96 47.36
CA ALA A 46 -78.02 4.07 45.92
C ALA A 46 -76.82 4.99 45.61
N GLN A 47 -76.67 6.11 46.34
CA GLN A 47 -75.50 6.98 46.22
C GLN A 47 -74.20 6.28 46.64
N LEU A 48 -74.23 5.52 47.73
CA LEU A 48 -73.08 4.73 48.19
C LEU A 48 -72.70 3.65 47.17
N GLU A 49 -73.67 2.92 46.62
CA GLU A 49 -73.43 1.93 45.57
C GLU A 49 -72.81 2.54 44.32
N ASN A 50 -73.34 3.68 43.86
CA ASN A 50 -72.76 4.42 42.73
C ASN A 50 -71.31 4.84 43.02
N SER A 51 -71.05 5.43 44.19
CA SER A 51 -69.69 5.85 44.58
C SER A 51 -68.72 4.66 44.68
N ASN A 52 -69.17 3.51 45.18
CA ASN A 52 -68.38 2.29 45.23
C ASN A 52 -68.08 1.75 43.83
N SER A 53 -69.04 1.81 42.91
CA SER A 53 -68.85 1.40 41.52
C SER A 53 -67.83 2.29 40.79
N GLU A 54 -67.88 3.60 41.01
CA GLU A 54 -66.92 4.57 40.47
C GLU A 54 -65.51 4.34 41.03
N GLN A 55 -65.39 4.12 42.34
CA GLN A 55 -64.11 3.78 42.96
C GLN A 55 -63.53 2.48 42.42
N GLN A 56 -64.36 1.46 42.17
CA GLN A 56 -63.90 0.22 41.56
C GLN A 56 -63.45 0.43 40.11
N ALA A 57 -64.16 1.24 39.32
CA ALA A 57 -63.75 1.60 37.97
C ALA A 57 -62.40 2.33 37.97
N GLN A 58 -62.22 3.33 38.85
CA GLN A 58 -60.96 4.05 39.02
C GLN A 58 -59.82 3.13 39.46
N LYS A 59 -60.07 2.17 40.37
CA LYS A 59 -59.06 1.17 40.77
C LYS A 59 -58.65 0.28 39.60
N ARG A 60 -59.60 -0.13 38.75
CA ARG A 60 -59.31 -0.91 37.54
C ARG A 60 -58.49 -0.10 36.55
N GLU A 61 -58.85 1.16 36.30
CA GLU A 61 -58.09 2.05 35.44
C GLU A 61 -56.68 2.31 35.97
N ALA A 62 -56.52 2.57 37.26
CA ALA A 62 -55.23 2.73 37.90
C ALA A 62 -54.37 1.46 37.75
N SER A 63 -54.94 0.28 37.95
CA SER A 63 -54.23 -0.99 37.73
C SER A 63 -53.81 -1.20 36.28
N ARG A 64 -54.66 -0.81 35.32
CA ARG A 64 -54.37 -0.89 33.89
C ARG A 64 -53.23 0.05 33.51
N LEU A 65 -53.26 1.30 33.99
CA LEU A 65 -52.20 2.28 33.73
C LEU A 65 -50.88 1.88 34.38
N ALA A 66 -50.91 1.31 35.58
CA ALA A 66 -49.72 0.76 36.24
C ALA A 66 -49.08 -0.35 35.39
N ALA A 67 -49.88 -1.30 34.88
CA ALA A 67 -49.39 -2.36 34.01
C ALA A 67 -48.80 -1.84 32.68
N LEU A 68 -49.41 -0.81 32.08
CA LEU A 68 -48.87 -0.17 30.87
C LEU A 68 -47.55 0.55 31.14
N LEU A 69 -47.45 1.24 32.28
CA LEU A 69 -46.22 1.91 32.70
C LEU A 69 -45.10 0.89 32.92
N GLU A 70 -45.36 -0.21 33.63
CA GLU A 70 -44.40 -1.30 33.82
C GLU A 70 -43.96 -1.91 32.47
N ALA A 71 -44.91 -2.20 31.57
CA ALA A 71 -44.59 -2.71 30.23
C ALA A 71 -43.68 -1.74 29.43
N SER A 72 -43.97 -0.44 29.47
CA SER A 72 -43.15 0.57 28.80
C SER A 72 -41.75 0.71 29.42
N GLN A 73 -41.63 0.57 30.75
CA GLN A 73 -40.34 0.57 31.44
C GLN A 73 -39.49 -0.63 31.06
N LEU A 74 -40.10 -1.82 30.97
CA LEU A 74 -39.42 -3.03 30.52
C LEU A 74 -38.98 -2.92 29.05
N GLN A 75 -39.82 -2.35 28.18
CA GLN A 75 -39.46 -2.10 26.79
C GLN A 75 -38.30 -1.11 26.67
N ALA A 76 -38.31 -0.03 27.48
CA ALA A 76 -37.23 0.93 27.53
C ALA A 76 -35.93 0.27 28.02
N ALA A 77 -35.98 -0.54 29.08
CA ALA A 77 -34.84 -1.28 29.60
C ALA A 77 -34.24 -2.22 28.55
N LEU A 78 -35.07 -3.02 27.87
CA LEU A 78 -34.64 -3.92 26.80
C LEU A 78 -33.98 -3.16 25.64
N SER A 79 -34.58 -2.04 25.21
CA SER A 79 -33.99 -1.21 24.15
C SER A 79 -32.66 -0.58 24.57
N GLY A 80 -32.52 -0.20 25.84
CA GLY A 80 -31.27 0.31 26.41
C GLY A 80 -30.17 -0.75 26.44
N GLU A 81 -30.48 -1.98 26.84
CA GLU A 81 -29.54 -3.10 26.82
C GLU A 81 -29.07 -3.44 25.41
N GLN A 82 -29.98 -3.44 24.42
CA GLN A 82 -29.64 -3.65 23.00
C GLN A 82 -28.66 -2.58 22.50
N LEU A 83 -28.94 -1.30 22.76
CA LEU A 83 -28.03 -0.21 22.38
C LEU A 83 -26.66 -0.33 23.05
N LEU A 84 -26.60 -0.73 24.32
CA LEU A 84 -25.34 -0.97 25.01
C LEU A 84 -24.56 -2.15 24.40
N ALA A 85 -25.25 -3.22 24.01
CA ALA A 85 -24.64 -4.35 23.33
C ALA A 85 -24.09 -3.95 21.95
N ASP A 86 -24.85 -3.17 21.17
CA ASP A 86 -24.41 -2.65 19.87
C ASP A 86 -23.19 -1.74 20.00
N LEU A 87 -23.20 -0.82 20.98
CA LEU A 87 -22.05 0.03 21.30
C LEU A 87 -20.84 -0.80 21.73
N GLY A 88 -21.04 -1.88 22.49
CA GLY A 88 -19.98 -2.83 22.84
C GLY A 88 -19.41 -3.53 21.60
N GLY A 89 -20.27 -3.97 20.67
CA GLY A 89 -19.89 -4.58 19.40
C GLY A 89 -19.06 -3.64 18.52
N GLU A 90 -19.47 -2.39 18.39
CA GLU A 90 -18.74 -1.38 17.61
C GLU A 90 -17.39 -1.00 18.24
N ARG A 91 -17.31 -0.94 19.59
CA ARG A 91 -16.03 -0.76 20.28
C ARG A 91 -15.06 -1.91 19.99
N ALA A 92 -15.52 -3.15 20.11
CA ALA A 92 -14.71 -4.33 19.80
C ALA A 92 -14.28 -4.35 18.32
N ARG A 93 -15.14 -3.90 17.40
CA ARG A 93 -14.80 -3.74 15.98
C ARG A 93 -13.70 -2.69 15.77
N CYS A 94 -13.81 -1.54 16.43
CA CYS A 94 -12.81 -0.48 16.36
C CYS A 94 -11.45 -0.94 16.92
N GLU A 95 -11.45 -1.69 18.03
CA GLU A 95 -10.24 -2.27 18.61
C GLU A 95 -9.57 -3.27 17.65
N ARG A 96 -10.35 -4.15 17.01
CA ARG A 96 -9.82 -5.05 15.96
C ARG A 96 -9.19 -4.29 14.80
N LEU A 97 -9.82 -3.23 14.31
CA LEU A 97 -9.28 -2.41 13.22
C LEU A 97 -7.99 -1.68 13.64
N ARG A 98 -7.90 -1.23 14.89
CA ARG A 98 -6.66 -0.64 15.42
C ARG A 98 -5.53 -1.67 15.47
N ALA A 99 -5.80 -2.88 15.97
CA ALA A 99 -4.81 -3.96 15.99
C ALA A 99 -4.28 -4.28 14.58
N VAL A 100 -5.18 -4.44 13.59
CA VAL A 100 -4.78 -4.69 12.19
C VAL A 100 -3.95 -3.55 11.62
N ARG A 101 -4.29 -2.30 11.93
CA ARG A 101 -3.50 -1.14 11.50
C ARG A 101 -2.09 -1.18 12.12
N ASP A 102 -1.99 -1.47 13.41
CA ASP A 102 -0.71 -1.48 14.13
C ASP A 102 0.18 -2.62 13.63
N ASP A 103 -0.39 -3.80 13.35
CA ASP A 103 0.31 -4.92 12.70
C ASP A 103 0.83 -4.54 11.30
N ALA A 104 0.02 -3.83 10.50
CA ALA A 104 0.43 -3.37 9.18
C ALA A 104 1.56 -2.33 9.23
N LEU A 105 1.59 -1.48 10.27
CA LEU A 105 2.69 -0.54 10.49
C LEU A 105 3.98 -1.28 10.87
N LEU A 106 3.89 -2.29 11.74
CA LEU A 106 5.04 -3.13 12.08
C LEU A 106 5.61 -3.83 10.85
N GLN A 107 4.76 -4.45 10.02
CA GLN A 107 5.20 -5.11 8.77
C GLN A 107 5.89 -4.13 7.80
N ARG A 108 5.37 -2.90 7.70
CA ARG A 108 6.00 -1.86 6.88
C ARG A 108 7.39 -1.51 7.42
N ASP A 109 7.50 -1.32 8.73
CA ASP A 109 8.76 -0.91 9.36
C ASP A 109 9.81 -2.03 9.26
N ASP A 110 9.41 -3.30 9.40
CA ASP A 110 10.27 -4.47 9.15
C ASP A 110 10.76 -4.51 7.70
N ALA A 111 9.87 -4.31 6.72
CA ALA A 111 10.26 -4.26 5.30
C ALA A 111 11.23 -3.11 4.99
N LEU A 112 11.09 -1.96 5.64
CA LEU A 112 12.02 -0.83 5.51
C LEU A 112 13.39 -1.16 6.11
N LEU A 113 13.43 -1.89 7.23
CA LEU A 113 14.68 -2.36 7.83
C LEU A 113 15.39 -3.39 6.93
N GLU A 114 14.65 -4.34 6.37
CA GLU A 114 15.19 -5.31 5.40
C GLU A 114 15.79 -4.61 4.17
N LEU A 115 15.08 -3.63 3.63
CA LEU A 115 15.56 -2.83 2.50
C LEU A 115 16.82 -2.03 2.88
N ALA A 116 16.87 -1.42 4.07
CA ALA A 116 18.05 -0.72 4.55
C ALA A 116 19.27 -1.65 4.68
N ASN A 117 19.07 -2.85 5.20
CA ASN A 117 20.13 -3.87 5.31
C ASN A 117 20.62 -4.31 3.92
N ALA A 118 19.71 -4.54 2.97
CA ALA A 118 20.08 -4.89 1.60
C ALA A 118 20.93 -3.80 0.91
N TYR A 119 20.62 -2.52 1.15
CA TYR A 119 21.46 -1.41 0.66
C TYR A 119 22.83 -1.39 1.31
N ALA A 120 22.92 -1.61 2.62
CA ALA A 120 24.20 -1.70 3.32
C ALA A 120 25.07 -2.85 2.79
N ASP A 121 24.47 -4.00 2.47
CA ASP A 121 25.18 -5.13 1.86
C ASP A 121 25.69 -4.80 0.45
N ILE A 122 24.87 -4.12 -0.37
CA ILE A 122 25.27 -3.66 -1.71
C ILE A 122 26.44 -2.69 -1.60
N ASP A 123 26.39 -1.72 -0.68
CA ASP A 123 27.47 -0.75 -0.47
C ASP A 123 28.76 -1.45 -0.01
N ALA A 124 28.65 -2.43 0.88
CA ALA A 124 29.78 -3.25 1.30
C ALA A 124 30.39 -4.03 0.12
N MET A 125 29.55 -4.66 -0.72
CA MET A 125 30.02 -5.36 -1.93
C MET A 125 30.70 -4.39 -2.91
N GLN A 126 30.14 -3.20 -3.13
CA GLN A 126 30.74 -2.18 -3.99
C GLN A 126 32.10 -1.72 -3.46
N ALA A 127 32.24 -1.53 -2.14
CA ALA A 127 33.52 -1.21 -1.52
C ALA A 127 34.56 -2.32 -1.76
N THR A 128 34.19 -3.59 -1.56
CA THR A 128 35.11 -4.71 -1.83
C THR A 128 35.51 -4.81 -3.31
N LEU A 129 34.58 -4.54 -4.23
CA LEU A 129 34.87 -4.51 -5.67
C LEU A 129 35.83 -3.36 -6.00
N ALA A 130 35.65 -2.19 -5.41
CA ALA A 130 36.56 -1.05 -5.59
C ALA A 130 37.98 -1.37 -5.11
N ASP A 131 38.12 -1.97 -3.92
CA ASP A 131 39.41 -2.38 -3.37
C ASP A 131 40.09 -3.44 -4.25
N SER A 132 39.32 -4.43 -4.73
CA SER A 132 39.84 -5.46 -5.64
C SER A 132 40.31 -4.85 -6.97
N ALA A 133 39.61 -3.85 -7.50
CA ALA A 133 39.99 -3.16 -8.72
C ALA A 133 41.30 -2.36 -8.55
N LEU A 134 41.48 -1.70 -7.40
CA LEU A 134 42.73 -1.03 -7.05
C LEU A 134 43.89 -2.03 -6.95
N TYR A 135 43.67 -3.18 -6.30
CA TYR A 135 44.67 -4.24 -6.19
C TYR A 135 45.08 -4.78 -7.57
N VAL A 136 44.12 -5.08 -8.44
CA VAL A 136 44.40 -5.53 -9.83
C VAL A 136 45.19 -4.48 -10.59
N ARG A 137 44.89 -3.19 -10.42
CA ARG A 137 45.67 -2.10 -11.04
C ARG A 137 47.11 -2.08 -10.54
N GLN A 138 47.35 -2.23 -9.24
CA GLN A 138 48.69 -2.29 -8.66
C GLN A 138 49.47 -3.50 -9.18
N LEU A 139 48.84 -4.69 -9.24
CA LEU A 139 49.46 -5.88 -9.81
C LEU A 139 49.85 -5.67 -11.27
N ARG A 140 48.96 -5.07 -12.09
CA ARG A 140 49.28 -4.74 -13.49
C ARG A 140 50.47 -3.80 -13.61
N GLN A 141 50.52 -2.74 -12.79
CA GLN A 141 51.68 -1.83 -12.75
C GLN A 141 52.96 -2.60 -12.42
N ARG A 142 52.92 -3.46 -11.41
CA ARG A 142 54.09 -4.25 -11.01
C ARG A 142 54.56 -5.23 -12.08
N VAL A 143 53.64 -5.89 -12.78
CA VAL A 143 53.96 -6.76 -13.92
C VAL A 143 54.65 -5.95 -15.01
N THR A 144 54.12 -4.78 -15.38
CA THR A 144 54.76 -3.93 -16.42
C THR A 144 56.14 -3.43 -16.02
N GLU A 145 56.37 -3.09 -14.75
CA GLU A 145 57.69 -2.71 -14.24
C GLU A 145 58.70 -3.87 -14.35
N LEU A 146 58.27 -5.08 -14.00
CA LEU A 146 59.10 -6.28 -14.08
C LEU A 146 59.42 -6.65 -15.53
N GLU A 147 58.45 -6.57 -16.43
CA GLU A 147 58.65 -6.77 -17.87
C GLU A 147 59.68 -5.78 -18.44
N LEU A 148 59.54 -4.49 -18.11
CA LEU A 148 60.52 -3.46 -18.50
C LEU A 148 61.91 -3.73 -17.95
N TRP A 149 62.01 -4.17 -16.70
CA TRP A 149 63.28 -4.51 -16.08
C TRP A 149 63.93 -5.72 -16.75
N GLN A 150 63.16 -6.76 -17.06
CA GLN A 150 63.63 -7.95 -17.78
C GLN A 150 64.11 -7.57 -19.20
N GLN A 151 63.35 -6.73 -19.91
CA GLN A 151 63.72 -6.26 -21.24
C GLN A 151 65.04 -5.47 -21.22
N ARG A 152 65.25 -4.59 -20.23
CA ARG A 152 66.52 -3.88 -20.04
C ARG A 152 67.67 -4.83 -19.76
N GLN A 153 67.46 -5.84 -18.91
CA GLN A 153 68.50 -6.85 -18.66
C GLN A 153 68.86 -7.64 -19.93
N GLN A 154 67.86 -8.09 -20.70
CA GLN A 154 68.08 -8.80 -21.96
C GLN A 154 68.83 -7.93 -22.96
N GLN A 155 68.47 -6.65 -23.09
CA GLN A 155 69.20 -5.71 -23.95
C GLN A 155 70.65 -5.51 -23.51
N GLN A 156 70.92 -5.42 -22.21
CA GLN A 156 72.29 -5.33 -21.69
C GLN A 156 73.09 -6.62 -21.92
N GLN A 157 72.46 -7.79 -21.84
CA GLN A 157 73.12 -9.06 -22.17
C GLN A 157 73.37 -9.19 -23.68
N ALA A 158 72.39 -8.80 -24.51
CA ALA A 158 72.52 -8.78 -25.96
C ALA A 158 73.60 -7.78 -26.42
N SER A 159 73.69 -6.60 -25.82
CA SER A 159 74.75 -5.62 -26.12
C SER A 159 76.12 -6.10 -25.65
N LYS A 160 76.22 -6.78 -24.50
CA LYS A 160 77.45 -7.46 -24.07
C LYS A 160 77.84 -8.60 -25.01
N GLN A 161 76.90 -9.37 -25.54
CA GLN A 161 77.15 -10.41 -26.54
C GLN A 161 77.49 -9.83 -27.93
N GLN A 162 76.91 -8.69 -28.32
CA GLN A 162 77.25 -7.98 -29.55
C GLN A 162 78.60 -7.27 -29.44
N HIS A 163 78.96 -6.65 -28.31
CA HIS A 163 80.32 -6.15 -28.08
C HIS A 163 81.34 -7.29 -27.93
N GLY A 164 80.95 -8.44 -27.38
CA GLY A 164 81.75 -9.65 -27.38
C GLY A 164 81.95 -10.28 -28.76
N ARG A 165 80.99 -10.13 -29.69
CA ARG A 165 81.13 -10.55 -31.10
C ARG A 165 81.70 -9.47 -32.03
N GLN A 166 81.64 -8.19 -31.68
CA GLN A 166 82.24 -7.08 -32.42
C GLN A 166 83.73 -6.90 -32.12
N ALA A 167 84.24 -7.46 -31.03
CA ALA A 167 85.69 -7.60 -30.84
C ALA A 167 86.33 -8.60 -31.82
N ASP A 168 85.53 -9.43 -32.53
CA ASP A 168 86.04 -10.43 -33.50
C ASP A 168 85.38 -10.36 -34.89
N ARG A 169 84.66 -9.26 -35.19
CA ARG A 169 84.23 -8.91 -36.55
C ARG A 169 84.26 -7.40 -36.73
N ARG A 170 85.45 -6.88 -37.01
CA ARG A 170 85.58 -5.69 -37.86
C ARG A 170 85.02 -6.06 -39.24
N GLU A 171 84.33 -5.10 -39.85
CA GLU A 171 83.83 -5.08 -41.22
C GLU A 171 82.55 -5.89 -41.49
N GLY A 172 81.44 -5.16 -41.47
CA GLY A 172 80.15 -5.63 -41.97
C GLY A 172 79.20 -4.45 -42.05
N LYS A 173 79.19 -3.79 -43.21
CA LYS A 173 78.15 -2.85 -43.65
C LYS A 173 76.77 -3.43 -43.35
N ASP A 174 76.06 -2.91 -42.36
CA ASP A 174 74.61 -3.10 -42.26
C ASP A 174 73.90 -1.90 -42.87
N GLN A 175 73.45 -2.17 -44.09
CA GLN A 175 72.55 -1.37 -44.88
C GLN A 175 71.29 -1.08 -44.07
N GLY A 176 70.90 0.20 -44.02
CA GLY A 176 69.60 0.62 -43.51
C GLY A 176 68.48 -0.13 -44.24
N VAL A 177 67.82 -1.03 -43.52
CA VAL A 177 66.69 -1.88 -43.94
C VAL A 177 65.41 -1.07 -44.29
N PHE A 178 65.46 0.27 -44.26
CA PHE A 178 64.35 1.15 -44.59
C PHE A 178 64.70 2.22 -45.64
N SER A 179 65.53 1.91 -46.63
CA SER A 179 65.66 2.82 -47.78
C SER A 179 64.38 2.75 -48.63
N LEU A 180 63.79 3.91 -48.94
CA LEU A 180 62.57 4.02 -49.76
C LEU A 180 62.73 3.30 -51.12
N ALA A 181 63.96 3.19 -51.61
CA ALA A 181 64.31 2.47 -52.83
C ALA A 181 64.11 0.94 -52.72
N SER A 182 64.44 0.34 -51.57
CA SER A 182 64.21 -1.09 -51.29
C SER A 182 62.71 -1.43 -51.28
N ILE A 183 61.91 -0.56 -50.66
CA ILE A 183 60.46 -0.73 -50.58
C ILE A 183 59.81 -0.53 -51.96
N LYS A 184 60.22 0.50 -52.72
CA LYS A 184 59.78 0.69 -54.12
C LYS A 184 60.12 -0.52 -55.00
N ALA A 185 61.33 -1.08 -54.87
CA ALA A 185 61.74 -2.28 -55.60
C ALA A 185 60.95 -3.53 -55.20
N SER A 186 60.67 -3.73 -53.91
CA SER A 186 59.84 -4.84 -53.42
C SER A 186 58.39 -4.75 -53.93
N ILE A 187 57.83 -3.54 -53.99
CA ILE A 187 56.48 -3.32 -54.51
C ILE A 187 56.44 -3.54 -56.03
N GLN A 188 57.45 -3.05 -56.77
CA GLN A 188 57.57 -3.34 -58.20
C GLN A 188 57.70 -4.84 -58.48
N ALA A 189 58.49 -5.57 -57.69
CA ALA A 189 58.59 -7.03 -57.80
C ALA A 189 57.25 -7.73 -57.49
N ALA A 190 56.50 -7.25 -56.50
CA ALA A 190 55.18 -7.78 -56.17
C ALA A 190 54.13 -7.51 -57.27
N VAL A 191 54.20 -6.35 -57.93
CA VAL A 191 53.34 -6.01 -59.08
C VAL A 191 53.72 -6.83 -60.32
N ALA A 192 55.02 -7.02 -60.59
CA ALA A 192 55.50 -7.88 -61.67
C ALA A 192 55.12 -9.36 -61.46
N ALA A 193 55.17 -9.86 -60.23
CA ALA A 193 54.71 -11.21 -59.89
C ALA A 193 53.21 -11.38 -60.10
N ALA A 194 52.41 -10.35 -59.79
CA ALA A 194 50.97 -10.36 -60.05
C ALA A 194 50.63 -10.32 -61.56
N ALA A 195 51.52 -9.79 -62.40
CA ALA A 195 51.33 -9.75 -63.86
C ALA A 195 51.39 -11.14 -64.53
N GLN A 196 52.10 -12.10 -63.95
CA GLN A 196 52.23 -13.46 -64.49
C GLN A 196 51.01 -14.36 -64.21
N GLU A 197 50.08 -13.90 -63.37
CA GLU A 197 48.89 -14.64 -62.98
C GLU A 197 47.69 -14.35 -63.92
N PRO A 198 46.71 -15.28 -63.99
CA PRO A 198 45.50 -15.11 -64.79
C PRO A 198 44.70 -13.87 -64.37
N GLU A 199 44.00 -13.24 -65.31
CA GLU A 199 43.44 -11.88 -65.17
C GLU A 199 42.53 -11.68 -63.93
N ALA A 200 41.81 -12.73 -63.52
CA ALA A 200 40.94 -12.69 -62.35
C ALA A 200 41.73 -12.59 -61.02
N GLU A 201 42.88 -13.23 -60.93
CA GLU A 201 43.74 -13.23 -59.72
C GLU A 201 44.65 -12.00 -59.68
N ARG A 202 45.12 -11.55 -60.85
CA ARG A 202 45.86 -10.30 -61.01
C ARG A 202 45.11 -9.10 -60.44
N LYS A 203 43.85 -8.91 -60.85
CA LYS A 203 42.99 -7.80 -60.37
C LYS A 203 42.75 -7.88 -58.87
N ARG A 204 42.67 -9.08 -58.30
CA ARG A 204 42.47 -9.30 -56.86
C ARG A 204 43.71 -8.91 -56.05
N ARG A 205 44.92 -9.33 -56.48
CA ARG A 205 46.17 -8.99 -55.80
C ARG A 205 46.52 -7.50 -55.89
N ILE A 206 46.27 -6.87 -57.03
CA ILE A 206 46.49 -5.42 -57.21
C ILE A 206 45.57 -4.62 -56.27
N ARG A 207 44.28 -4.96 -56.18
CA ARG A 207 43.35 -4.31 -55.24
C ARG A 207 43.77 -4.50 -53.78
N GLN A 208 44.30 -5.67 -53.43
CA GLN A 208 44.79 -5.95 -52.08
C GLN A 208 46.04 -5.12 -51.75
N LEU A 209 46.95 -4.94 -52.71
CA LEU A 209 48.13 -4.08 -52.58
C LEU A 209 47.73 -2.61 -52.41
N GLN A 210 46.78 -2.11 -53.19
CA GLN A 210 46.26 -0.73 -53.07
C GLN A 210 45.60 -0.49 -51.71
N LEU A 211 44.81 -1.43 -51.20
CA LEU A 211 44.16 -1.30 -49.90
C LEU A 211 45.15 -1.35 -48.73
N ARG A 212 46.23 -2.13 -48.85
CA ARG A 212 47.27 -2.24 -47.82
C ARG A 212 48.12 -0.97 -47.71
N TRP A 213 48.35 -0.29 -48.84
CA TRP A 213 49.13 0.95 -48.92
C TRP A 213 48.29 2.22 -49.03
N HIS A 214 46.98 2.14 -48.77
CA HIS A 214 46.10 3.31 -48.84
C HIS A 214 46.45 4.34 -47.74
N PRO A 215 46.44 5.65 -48.04
CA PRO A 215 46.79 6.70 -47.08
C PRO A 215 45.87 6.75 -45.85
N ASP A 216 44.63 6.27 -46.00
CA ASP A 216 43.65 6.20 -44.91
C ASP A 216 43.99 5.10 -43.87
N LYS A 217 44.59 3.98 -44.30
CA LYS A 217 45.02 2.91 -43.39
C LYS A 217 46.39 3.15 -42.75
N ASN A 218 47.15 4.11 -43.26
CA ASN A 218 48.50 4.43 -42.80
C ASN A 218 48.60 5.92 -42.41
N PRO A 219 47.90 6.37 -41.35
CA PRO A 219 47.78 7.79 -41.01
C PRO A 219 49.10 8.46 -40.57
N VAL A 220 50.10 7.66 -40.15
CA VAL A 220 51.42 8.14 -39.71
C VAL A 220 52.38 8.36 -40.88
N LEU A 221 52.17 7.68 -42.02
CA LEU A 221 53.05 7.71 -43.19
C LEU A 221 52.27 8.09 -44.46
N LYS A 222 51.37 9.08 -44.36
CA LYS A 222 50.45 9.46 -45.44
C LYS A 222 51.17 9.81 -46.74
N GLU A 223 52.19 10.65 -46.68
CA GLU A 223 52.97 11.07 -47.86
C GLU A 223 53.65 9.87 -48.54
N PHE A 224 54.19 8.95 -47.74
CA PHE A 224 54.83 7.73 -48.23
C PHE A 224 53.83 6.74 -48.85
N ALA A 225 52.67 6.55 -48.19
CA ALA A 225 51.57 5.76 -48.71
C ALA A 225 51.00 6.33 -50.02
N THR A 226 50.95 7.66 -50.17
CA THR A 226 50.55 8.31 -51.42
C THR A 226 51.57 8.10 -52.55
N GLU A 227 52.88 8.17 -52.27
CA GLU A 227 53.90 7.86 -53.28
C GLU A 227 53.86 6.40 -53.72
N VAL A 228 53.72 5.48 -52.77
CA VAL A 228 53.63 4.04 -53.07
C VAL A 228 52.37 3.74 -53.89
N THR A 229 51.24 4.36 -53.56
CA THR A 229 49.99 4.18 -54.32
C THR A 229 50.11 4.72 -55.75
N LYS A 230 50.83 5.83 -55.96
CA LYS A 230 51.14 6.34 -57.31
C LYS A 230 51.98 5.35 -58.12
N VAL A 231 53.06 4.81 -57.53
CA VAL A 231 53.91 3.81 -58.18
C VAL A 231 53.13 2.53 -58.54
N ILE A 232 52.21 2.10 -57.67
CA ILE A 232 51.35 0.94 -57.96
C ILE A 232 50.41 1.26 -59.13
N ASN A 233 49.78 2.43 -59.16
CA ASN A 233 48.85 2.81 -60.23
C ASN A 233 49.57 3.00 -61.58
N GLU A 234 50.78 3.57 -61.59
CA GLU A 234 51.63 3.70 -62.77
C GLU A 234 52.07 2.33 -63.31
N ALA A 235 52.46 1.41 -62.42
CA ALA A 235 52.83 0.05 -62.82
C ALA A 235 51.63 -0.75 -63.36
N VAL A 236 50.42 -0.53 -62.82
CA VAL A 236 49.18 -1.15 -63.31
C VAL A 236 48.77 -0.59 -64.67
N THR A 237 48.85 0.73 -64.87
CA THR A 237 48.58 1.35 -66.18
C THR A 237 49.59 0.93 -67.25
N ALA A 238 50.86 0.75 -66.89
CA ALA A 238 51.87 0.19 -67.80
C ALA A 238 51.58 -1.27 -68.20
N LEU A 239 50.99 -2.07 -67.31
CA LEU A 239 50.59 -3.45 -67.58
C LEU A 239 49.30 -3.56 -68.40
N GLU A 240 48.35 -2.63 -68.22
CA GLU A 240 47.11 -2.55 -69.01
C GLU A 240 47.36 -1.97 -70.41
N GLY A 241 48.42 -1.19 -70.61
CA GLY A 241 48.84 -0.66 -71.91
C GLY A 241 49.69 -1.61 -72.78
N GLN A 242 50.04 -2.80 -72.27
CA GLN A 242 50.80 -3.84 -73.00
C GLN A 242 49.93 -5.05 -73.41
N GLN A 243 48.61 -4.96 -73.29
CA GLN A 243 47.64 -5.95 -73.78
C GLN A 243 47.08 -5.59 -75.15
#